data_AF-A0A0K1PRX5-F1
#
_entry.id   AF-A0A0K1PRX5-F1
#
_cell.length_a   1.000
_cell.length_b   1.000
_cell.length_c   1.000
_cell.angle_alpha   90.00
_cell.angle_beta   90.00
_cell.angle_gamma   90.00
#
_symmetry.space_group_name_H-M   'P 1'
#
loop_
_entity.id
_entity.type
_entity.pdbx_description
1 polymer ?
#
loop_
_entity_poly.entity_id
_entity_poly.type
_entity_poly.pdbx_seq_one_letter_code
_entity_poly.pdbx_strand_id
1 'polypeptide(L)'
;MKDGTVKGHWNHVDHGTGNHALGRPEYLFCRHVDEPGPGQPGGKKGLTSNQVYFGGHARWRSNDVWEDGYWFDVVAKDHGEPGSVPKPSKNGGMVDTYHFTIRKIIDPANLASGTVVYETKGNLVGGNIQIHPSNGGHPGVQSPLPSWVSLEP
;
A
#
# COMPACT_ATOMS: atom_id res chain seq x y z
N MET A 1 -27.40 -0.68 -6.23
CA MET A 1 -26.40 -1.56 -5.57
C MET A 1 -25.11 -0.78 -5.41
N LYS A 2 -24.36 -0.98 -4.32
CA LYS A 2 -23.03 -0.37 -4.15
C LYS A 2 -22.03 -1.18 -4.97
N ASP A 3 -21.21 -0.47 -5.74
CA ASP A 3 -20.17 -1.02 -6.61
C ASP A 3 -18.99 -1.49 -5.75
N GLY A 4 -18.60 -2.76 -5.90
CA GLY A 4 -17.54 -3.45 -5.15
C GLY A 4 -16.13 -3.28 -5.76
N THR A 5 -15.98 -2.53 -6.85
CA THR A 5 -14.70 -2.39 -7.58
C THR A 5 -13.73 -1.46 -6.87
N VAL A 6 -12.44 -1.80 -6.81
CA VAL A 6 -11.41 -0.90 -6.25
C VAL A 6 -11.40 0.44 -7.01
N LYS A 7 -11.42 1.55 -6.25
CA LYS A 7 -11.44 2.92 -6.77
C LYS A 7 -10.32 3.75 -6.15
N GLY A 8 -9.81 4.70 -6.93
CA GLY A 8 -8.75 5.62 -6.51
C GLY A 8 -7.60 5.63 -7.51
N HIS A 9 -6.72 6.60 -7.35
CA HIS A 9 -5.43 6.66 -8.03
C HIS A 9 -4.33 6.73 -6.97
N TRP A 10 -3.24 6.04 -7.23
CA TRP A 10 -2.04 6.09 -6.42
C TRP A 10 -0.95 6.85 -7.17
N ASN A 11 -0.34 7.80 -6.46
CA ASN A 11 0.77 8.58 -6.97
C ASN A 11 1.96 8.40 -6.02
N HIS A 12 3.08 7.90 -6.53
CA HIS A 12 4.34 7.86 -5.81
C HIS A 12 5.31 8.86 -6.43
N VAL A 13 5.82 9.81 -5.65
CA VAL A 13 6.81 10.79 -6.12
C VAL A 13 8.07 10.66 -5.26
N ASP A 14 9.19 10.35 -5.91
CA ASP A 14 10.50 10.41 -5.29
C ASP A 14 11.15 11.77 -5.61
N HIS A 15 11.17 12.66 -4.61
CA HIS A 15 11.76 13.98 -4.74
C HIS A 15 13.30 13.98 -4.86
N GLY A 16 13.96 12.88 -4.49
CA GLY A 16 15.41 12.75 -4.61
C GLY A 16 15.88 12.40 -6.01
N THR A 17 15.14 11.53 -6.71
CA THR A 17 15.46 11.09 -8.07
C THR A 17 14.61 11.74 -9.16
N GLY A 18 13.48 12.35 -8.80
CA GLY A 18 12.48 12.86 -9.74
C GLY A 18 11.58 11.76 -10.35
N ASN A 19 11.76 10.51 -9.90
CA ASN A 19 10.94 9.39 -10.37
C ASN A 19 9.49 9.51 -9.89
N HIS A 20 8.54 9.04 -10.71
CA HIS A 20 7.12 9.15 -10.42
C HIS A 20 6.35 7.93 -10.93
N ALA A 21 5.51 7.31 -10.10
CA ALA A 21 4.52 6.34 -10.53
C ALA A 21 3.09 6.89 -10.42
N LEU A 22 2.30 6.68 -11.46
CA LEU A 22 0.85 6.96 -11.47
C LEU A 22 0.14 5.65 -11.78
N GLY A 23 -0.73 5.19 -10.88
CA GLY A 23 -1.41 3.91 -11.07
C GLY A 23 -2.82 3.88 -10.51
N ARG A 24 -3.60 2.89 -10.96
CA ARG A 24 -4.90 2.60 -10.39
C ARG A 24 -4.80 1.29 -9.62
N PRO A 25 -5.13 1.25 -8.32
CA PRO A 25 -5.20 -0.01 -7.59
C PRO A 25 -6.27 -0.93 -8.20
N GLU A 26 -5.89 -2.19 -8.43
CA GLU A 26 -6.69 -3.27 -9.01
C GLU A 26 -6.91 -4.42 -8.04
N TYR A 27 -6.02 -4.58 -7.06
CA TYR A 27 -6.20 -5.51 -5.94
C TYR A 27 -6.09 -4.77 -4.61
N LEU A 28 -6.78 -5.31 -3.60
CA LEU A 28 -6.70 -4.86 -2.21
C LEU A 28 -6.76 -6.09 -1.31
N PHE A 29 -5.75 -6.28 -0.47
CA PHE A 29 -5.67 -7.38 0.48
C PHE A 29 -5.28 -6.83 1.86
N CYS A 30 -6.05 -7.16 2.89
CA CYS A 30 -5.74 -6.73 4.26
C CYS A 30 -5.55 -7.94 5.14
N ARG A 31 -4.53 -7.91 6.00
CA ARG A 31 -4.28 -8.97 6.98
C ARG A 31 -3.95 -8.40 8.35
N HIS A 32 -4.05 -9.26 9.34
CA HIS A 32 -3.49 -9.03 10.66
C HIS A 32 -2.17 -9.79 10.79
N VAL A 33 -1.20 -9.16 11.43
CA VAL A 33 0.07 -9.74 11.86
C VAL A 33 0.25 -9.42 13.33
N ASP A 34 0.70 -10.40 14.11
CA ASP A 34 1.07 -10.22 15.51
C ASP A 34 2.40 -9.44 15.61
N GLU A 35 2.36 -8.12 15.38
CA GLU A 35 3.47 -7.18 15.57
C GLU A 35 3.26 -6.32 16.82
N PRO A 36 4.34 -5.86 17.50
CA PRO A 36 4.24 -4.90 18.60
C PRO A 36 3.50 -3.62 18.18
N GLY A 37 2.78 -2.99 19.12
CA GLY A 37 2.11 -1.71 18.89
C GLY A 37 0.88 -1.51 19.79
N PRO A 38 0.22 -0.34 19.72
CA PRO A 38 -0.95 0.00 20.52
C PRO A 38 -2.16 -0.94 20.37
N GLY A 39 -2.14 -1.88 19.41
CA GLY A 39 -3.15 -2.95 19.31
C GLY A 39 -4.53 -2.49 18.85
N GLN A 40 -4.61 -1.27 18.29
CA GLN A 40 -5.82 -0.72 17.68
C GLN A 40 -5.52 -0.13 16.29
N PRO A 41 -5.02 -0.95 15.34
CA PRO A 41 -4.88 -0.51 13.96
C PRO A 41 -6.27 -0.17 13.39
N GLY A 42 -6.35 0.90 12.58
CA GLY A 42 -7.57 1.25 11.86
C GLY A 42 -8.64 2.06 12.61
N GLY A 43 -8.37 2.52 13.83
CA GLY A 43 -9.18 3.50 14.57
C GLY A 43 -10.61 3.07 14.96
N LYS A 44 -11.11 1.92 14.47
CA LYS A 44 -12.45 1.38 14.74
C LYS A 44 -12.38 0.07 15.52
N LYS A 45 -13.14 0.01 16.62
CA LYS A 45 -13.27 -1.19 17.45
C LYS A 45 -13.69 -2.41 16.61
N GLY A 46 -12.90 -3.48 16.70
CA GLY A 46 -13.17 -4.77 16.06
C GLY A 46 -12.48 -4.99 14.71
N LEU A 47 -11.79 -3.98 14.16
CA LEU A 47 -10.85 -4.21 13.06
C LEU A 47 -9.47 -4.50 13.65
N THR A 48 -8.85 -5.58 13.20
CA THR A 48 -7.52 -6.00 13.67
C THR A 48 -6.45 -5.93 12.57
N SER A 49 -6.83 -5.76 11.31
CA SER A 49 -5.87 -5.65 10.21
C SER A 49 -4.92 -4.47 10.43
N ASN A 50 -3.62 -4.76 10.42
CA ASN A 50 -2.52 -3.80 10.53
C ASN A 50 -1.66 -3.74 9.28
N GLN A 51 -1.96 -4.55 8.26
CA GLN A 51 -1.28 -4.48 6.97
C GLN A 51 -2.30 -4.41 5.85
N VAL A 52 -2.05 -3.52 4.89
CA VAL A 52 -2.79 -3.41 3.64
C VAL A 52 -1.83 -3.54 2.47
N TYR A 53 -2.20 -4.37 1.51
CA TYR A 53 -1.51 -4.59 0.25
C TYR A 53 -2.43 -4.14 -0.87
N PHE A 54 -1.92 -3.31 -1.77
CA PHE A 54 -2.65 -2.92 -2.96
C PHE A 54 -1.68 -2.62 -4.10
N GLY A 55 -2.16 -2.75 -5.32
CA GLY A 55 -1.34 -2.57 -6.50
C GLY A 55 -2.15 -2.72 -7.76
N GLY A 56 -1.53 -2.47 -8.90
CA GLY A 56 -2.20 -2.49 -10.19
C GLY A 56 -1.31 -1.92 -11.30
N HIS A 57 -1.91 -1.74 -12.47
CA HIS A 57 -1.20 -1.15 -13.59
C HIS A 57 -0.79 0.30 -13.28
N ALA A 58 0.39 0.65 -13.77
CA ALA A 58 1.03 1.94 -13.57
C ALA A 58 1.65 2.48 -14.86
N ARG A 59 1.79 3.80 -14.88
CA ARG A 59 2.77 4.52 -15.68
C ARG A 59 3.96 4.84 -14.79
N TRP A 60 5.16 4.73 -15.33
CA TRP A 60 6.40 5.05 -14.63
C TRP A 60 7.12 6.18 -15.34
N ARG A 61 7.56 7.18 -14.58
CA ARG A 61 8.43 8.24 -15.04
C ARG A 61 9.82 8.01 -14.50
N SER A 62 10.77 7.83 -15.40
CA SER A 62 12.20 7.84 -15.08
C SER A 62 12.93 8.70 -16.11
N ASN A 63 13.96 9.42 -15.67
CA ASN A 63 14.70 10.38 -16.51
C ASN A 63 13.73 11.33 -17.26
N ASP A 64 12.73 11.85 -16.55
CA ASP A 64 11.67 12.73 -17.05
C ASP A 64 10.71 12.17 -18.12
N VAL A 65 10.85 10.91 -18.55
CA VAL A 65 10.02 10.27 -19.58
C VAL A 65 9.01 9.33 -18.95
N TRP A 66 7.74 9.44 -19.37
CA TRP A 66 6.66 8.54 -18.96
C TRP A 66 6.56 7.32 -19.88
N GLU A 67 6.45 6.15 -19.28
CA GLU A 67 6.23 4.89 -19.98
C GLU A 67 5.10 4.09 -19.32
N ASP A 68 4.31 3.40 -20.14
CA ASP A 68 3.29 2.45 -19.70
C ASP A 68 3.89 1.03 -19.58
N GLY A 69 3.09 0.05 -19.15
CA GLY A 69 3.54 -1.34 -19.04
C GLY A 69 4.26 -1.64 -17.73
N TYR A 70 3.94 -0.89 -16.68
CA TYR A 70 4.45 -1.13 -15.34
C TYR A 70 3.34 -1.60 -14.42
N TRP A 71 3.74 -2.27 -13.35
CA TRP A 71 2.87 -2.66 -12.25
C TRP A 71 3.47 -2.12 -10.95
N PHE A 72 2.63 -1.53 -10.10
CA PHE A 72 3.06 -1.07 -8.79
C PHE A 72 2.46 -1.96 -7.70
N ASP A 73 3.22 -2.19 -6.63
CA ASP A 73 2.72 -2.83 -5.42
C ASP A 73 3.11 -1.96 -4.21
N VAL A 74 2.15 -1.75 -3.32
CA VAL A 74 2.33 -1.09 -2.03
C VAL A 74 1.91 -2.05 -0.94
N VAL A 75 2.76 -2.18 0.07
CA VAL A 75 2.34 -2.60 1.40
C VAL A 75 2.46 -1.41 2.33
N ALA A 76 1.43 -1.20 3.14
CA ALA A 76 1.47 -0.24 4.21
C ALA A 76 1.10 -0.91 5.53
N LYS A 77 1.90 -0.64 6.56
CA LYS A 77 1.70 -1.15 7.91
C LYS A 77 1.19 -0.03 8.81
N ASP A 78 0.03 -0.25 9.40
CA ASP A 78 -0.62 0.59 10.40
C ASP A 78 -0.39 -0.07 11.76
N HIS A 79 0.55 0.45 12.55
CA HIS A 79 0.82 -0.07 13.89
C HIS A 79 -0.12 0.56 14.93
N GLY A 80 -1.00 1.48 14.54
CA GLY A 80 -1.89 2.24 15.40
C GLY A 80 -1.22 3.49 16.00
N GLU A 81 -2.05 4.48 16.33
CA GLU A 81 -1.66 5.85 16.69
C GLU A 81 -0.80 6.02 17.98
N PRO A 82 -0.04 7.14 18.12
CA PRO A 82 -0.27 8.42 17.44
C PRO A 82 0.78 8.73 16.38
N GLY A 83 0.30 8.87 15.14
CA GLY A 83 1.08 9.06 13.93
C GLY A 83 2.28 10.00 14.07
N SER A 84 3.38 9.66 13.40
CA SER A 84 4.60 10.46 13.21
C SER A 84 5.30 11.04 14.46
N VAL A 85 4.72 10.96 15.66
CA VAL A 85 5.32 11.46 16.89
C VAL A 85 5.75 10.24 17.72
N PRO A 86 7.06 10.00 17.89
CA PRO A 86 7.56 9.03 18.84
C PRO A 86 7.32 9.57 20.26
N LYS A 87 6.07 9.63 20.69
CA LYS A 87 5.75 9.64 22.12
C LYS A 87 6.06 8.22 22.60
N PRO A 88 6.68 8.05 23.78
CA PRO A 88 6.75 6.75 24.41
C PRO A 88 5.31 6.29 24.67
N SER A 89 4.72 5.58 23.71
CA SER A 89 3.44 4.92 23.87
C SER A 89 3.67 3.83 24.91
N LYS A 90 2.69 3.62 25.79
CA LYS A 90 2.77 2.59 26.82
C LYS A 90 2.91 1.16 26.24
N ASN A 91 2.83 1.01 24.92
CA ASN A 91 2.73 -0.26 24.18
C ASN A 91 3.83 -0.46 23.11
N GLY A 92 4.95 0.28 23.19
CA GLY A 92 6.05 0.17 22.22
C GLY A 92 5.80 1.02 20.98
N GLY A 93 6.65 2.01 20.74
CA GLY A 93 6.51 2.99 19.65
C GLY A 93 6.91 2.41 18.30
N MET A 94 6.02 1.63 17.69
CA MET A 94 6.18 1.20 16.30
C MET A 94 5.61 2.29 15.38
N VAL A 95 6.36 2.60 14.32
CA VAL A 95 6.02 3.65 13.35
C VAL A 95 5.26 3.03 12.18
N ASP A 96 4.26 3.74 11.65
CA ASP A 96 3.60 3.34 10.41
C ASP A 96 4.61 3.36 9.26
N THR A 97 4.63 2.32 8.45
CA THR A 97 5.61 2.17 7.37
C THR A 97 4.94 1.84 6.06
N TYR A 98 5.65 2.09 4.98
CA TYR A 98 5.28 1.62 3.66
C TYR A 98 6.49 1.03 2.94
N HIS A 99 6.19 0.15 2.01
CA HIS A 99 7.13 -0.34 1.02
C HIS A 99 6.42 -0.28 -0.34
N PHE A 100 7.05 0.45 -1.26
CA PHE A 100 6.60 0.64 -2.62
C PHE A 100 7.57 -0.06 -3.58
N THR A 101 7.03 -0.84 -4.51
CA THR A 101 7.78 -1.41 -5.62
C THR A 101 7.11 -1.04 -6.93
N ILE A 102 7.92 -0.82 -7.97
CA ILE A 102 7.45 -0.79 -9.34
C ILE A 102 8.28 -1.72 -10.20
N ARG A 103 7.59 -2.47 -11.04
CA ARG A 103 8.15 -3.51 -11.89
C ARG A 103 7.68 -3.35 -13.32
N LYS A 104 8.51 -3.76 -14.27
CA LYS A 104 8.13 -3.85 -15.68
C LYS A 104 7.28 -5.09 -15.89
N ILE A 105 6.14 -4.97 -16.57
CA ILE A 105 5.28 -6.11 -16.86
C ILE A 105 5.90 -6.91 -18.02
N ILE A 106 6.04 -8.23 -17.84
CA ILE A 106 6.54 -9.12 -18.91
C ILE A 106 5.38 -9.57 -19.80
N ASP A 107 4.24 -9.87 -19.20
CA ASP A 107 3.02 -10.24 -19.93
C ASP A 107 1.78 -9.64 -19.23
N PRO A 108 1.22 -8.54 -19.77
CA PRO A 108 0.03 -7.90 -19.20
C PRO A 108 -1.23 -8.78 -19.28
N ALA A 109 -1.32 -9.66 -20.27
CA ALA A 109 -2.51 -10.49 -20.47
C ALA A 109 -2.59 -11.64 -19.46
N ASN A 110 -1.43 -12.12 -19.00
CA ASN A 110 -1.33 -13.20 -18.00
C ASN A 110 -0.97 -12.68 -16.60
N LEU A 111 -1.01 -11.36 -16.41
CA LEU A 111 -0.58 -10.67 -15.19
C LEU A 111 0.83 -11.13 -14.73
N ALA A 112 1.74 -11.42 -15.65
CA ALA A 112 3.07 -11.89 -15.26
C ALA A 112 3.93 -10.71 -14.79
N SER A 113 4.23 -10.70 -13.48
CA SER A 113 5.19 -9.79 -12.87
C SER A 113 6.59 -9.97 -13.44
N GLY A 114 7.24 -8.85 -13.76
CA GLY A 114 8.62 -8.83 -14.22
C GLY A 114 9.60 -8.20 -13.25
N THR A 115 10.72 -7.75 -13.80
CA THR A 115 11.83 -7.19 -13.04
C THR A 115 11.40 -5.93 -12.27
N VAL A 116 11.70 -5.89 -10.97
CA VAL A 116 11.60 -4.68 -10.16
C VAL A 116 12.61 -3.67 -10.69
N VAL A 117 12.13 -2.49 -11.08
CA VAL A 117 12.97 -1.41 -11.62
C VAL A 117 13.22 -0.32 -10.59
N TYR A 118 12.41 -0.27 -9.53
CA TYR A 118 12.57 0.63 -8.40
C TYR A 118 11.84 0.09 -7.17
N GLU A 119 12.46 0.26 -6.01
CA GLU A 119 11.96 -0.14 -4.69
C GLU A 119 12.33 0.94 -3.68
N THR A 120 11.40 1.25 -2.78
CA THR A 120 11.67 2.13 -1.64
C THR A 120 10.83 1.74 -0.44
N LYS A 121 11.39 1.95 0.76
CA LYS A 121 10.72 1.74 2.03
C LYS A 121 10.91 2.96 2.91
N GLY A 122 9.93 3.24 3.74
CA GLY A 122 10.06 4.34 4.67
C GLY A 122 8.95 4.43 5.67
N ASN A 123 9.10 5.41 6.56
CA ASN A 123 8.07 5.78 7.51
C ASN A 123 6.97 6.56 6.79
N LEU A 124 5.72 6.32 7.15
CA LEU A 124 4.61 7.17 6.76
C LEU A 124 4.63 8.41 7.68
N VAL A 125 4.84 9.59 7.08
CA VAL A 125 4.98 10.87 7.78
C VAL A 125 4.00 11.87 7.17
N GLY A 126 3.34 12.68 8.00
CA GLY A 126 2.46 13.76 7.53
C GLY A 126 0.97 13.42 7.47
N GLY A 127 0.55 12.27 7.99
CA GLY A 127 -0.85 11.89 8.15
C GLY A 127 -1.00 10.50 8.76
N ASN A 128 -2.22 10.14 9.15
CA ASN A 128 -2.51 8.83 9.70
C ASN A 128 -2.99 7.93 8.57
N ILE A 129 -2.30 6.82 8.32
CA ILE A 129 -2.91 5.75 7.53
C ILE A 129 -3.97 5.10 8.40
N GLN A 130 -5.16 4.91 7.85
CA GLN A 130 -6.25 4.25 8.56
C GLN A 130 -6.80 3.16 7.67
N ILE A 131 -6.62 1.91 8.08
CA ILE A 131 -7.35 0.80 7.50
C ILE A 131 -8.73 0.81 8.15
N HIS A 132 -9.81 1.04 7.39
CA HIS A 132 -11.16 1.04 7.96
C HIS A 132 -12.07 0.05 7.25
N PRO A 133 -13.12 -0.47 7.92
CA PRO A 133 -14.13 -1.27 7.25
C PRO A 133 -14.81 -0.46 6.13
N SER A 134 -15.35 -1.15 5.13
CA SER A 134 -16.16 -0.49 4.09
C SER A 134 -17.30 0.32 4.71
N ASN A 135 -17.39 1.61 4.41
CA ASN A 135 -18.52 2.47 4.77
C ASN A 135 -19.01 3.24 3.54
N GLY A 136 -20.30 3.61 3.52
CA GLY A 136 -20.85 4.77 2.79
C GLY A 136 -20.60 5.00 1.28
N GLY A 137 -19.79 4.20 0.57
CA GLY A 137 -19.32 4.52 -0.78
C GLY A 137 -17.94 3.95 -1.14
N HIS A 138 -17.18 3.42 -0.17
CA HIS A 138 -15.91 2.75 -0.43
C HIS A 138 -16.08 1.22 -0.54
N PRO A 139 -15.68 0.61 -1.66
CA PRO A 139 -15.68 -0.83 -1.83
C PRO A 139 -14.57 -1.48 -1.02
N GLY A 140 -14.93 -2.34 -0.08
CA GLY A 140 -14.03 -3.17 0.71
C GLY A 140 -14.23 -4.65 0.41
N VAL A 141 -14.11 -5.05 -0.86
CA VAL A 141 -14.00 -6.48 -1.19
C VAL A 141 -12.52 -6.77 -1.31
N GLN A 142 -11.98 -7.52 -0.36
CA GLN A 142 -10.64 -8.05 -0.50
C GLN A 142 -10.58 -8.89 -1.77
N SER A 143 -9.52 -8.73 -2.54
CA SER A 143 -9.22 -9.58 -3.68
C SER A 143 -8.09 -10.54 -3.32
N PRO A 144 -7.95 -11.67 -4.04
CA PRO A 144 -6.77 -12.50 -3.91
C PRO A 144 -5.50 -11.68 -4.11
N LEU A 145 -4.49 -11.95 -3.29
CA LEU A 145 -3.17 -11.37 -3.48
C LEU A 145 -2.54 -11.99 -4.73
N PRO A 146 -2.00 -11.20 -5.67
CA PRO A 146 -1.29 -11.76 -6.80
C PRO A 146 -0.09 -12.60 -6.36
N SER A 147 0.17 -13.71 -7.06
CA SER A 147 1.12 -14.75 -6.63
C SER A 147 2.59 -14.28 -6.57
N TRP A 148 2.92 -13.18 -7.25
CA TRP A 148 4.25 -12.55 -7.20
C TRP A 148 4.42 -11.54 -6.07
N VAL A 149 3.35 -11.14 -5.39
CA VAL A 149 3.44 -10.24 -4.25
C VAL A 149 3.76 -11.07 -3.02
N SER A 150 4.97 -10.85 -2.49
CA SER A 150 5.39 -11.50 -1.24
C SER A 150 4.82 -10.74 -0.06
N LEU A 151 4.25 -11.49 0.89
CA LEU A 151 3.82 -10.93 2.16
C LEU A 151 5.05 -10.52 2.96
N GLU A 152 5.06 -9.28 3.44
CA GLU A 152 6.03 -8.86 4.45
C GLU A 152 5.73 -9.59 5.76
N PRO A 153 6.74 -9.78 6.64
CA PRO A 153 6.51 -10.23 8.00
C PRO A 153 5.40 -9.39 8.64
#